data_AF-A0A812UQ18-F1
#
_entry.id   AF-A0A812UQ18-F1
#
_cell.length_a   1.000
_cell.length_b   1.000
_cell.length_c   1.000
_cell.angle_alpha   90.00
_cell.angle_beta   90.00
_cell.angle_gamma   90.00
#
_symmetry.space_group_name_H-M   'P 1'
#
loop_
_entity.id
_entity.type
_entity.pdbx_description
1 polymer ?
#
loop_
_entity_poly.entity_id
_entity_poly.type
_entity_poly.pdbx_seq_one_letter_code
_entity_poly.pdbx_strand_id
1 'polypeptide(L)'
;MHEYYSFIKGDWSFLEGTCLNSKVTVKCTGTLHVCGSVHISREQRDYELLNVVLFFAGRFLQGQGLQISLLSAASKADDGLGLGVPFCSVLVQAFFIRNKRDMINIQLKLLQMKKDEAEKRRLEAEAELKSLQGHEETSGAEVQALQQSLQQEAGKDHEQLLKEQEEHREKVLGEAEQVFGLLNERAKKASAEAEAQVKKWEEGDGGELLQAMSRGEGAAKLQQMLGQVDYRGMASEYAAQAQQMAGDIQDQAAA
;
A
#
# COMPACT_ATOMS: atom_id res chain seq x y z
N MET A 1 0.17 -27.37 -47.75
CA MET A 1 -1.03 -27.13 -46.92
C MET A 1 -0.65 -26.10 -45.87
N HIS A 2 -1.14 -24.87 -46.01
CA HIS A 2 -0.97 -23.81 -45.01
C HIS A 2 -2.24 -23.75 -44.18
N GLU A 3 -2.18 -24.16 -42.91
CA GLU A 3 -3.25 -23.88 -41.95
C GLU A 3 -3.00 -22.53 -41.29
N TYR A 4 -3.89 -21.59 -41.57
CA TYR A 4 -3.98 -20.31 -40.87
C TYR A 4 -4.71 -20.52 -39.54
N TYR A 5 -4.04 -20.30 -38.41
CA TYR A 5 -4.69 -20.09 -37.12
C TYR A 5 -4.86 -18.58 -36.88
N SER A 6 -6.08 -18.08 -37.09
CA SER A 6 -6.50 -16.75 -36.66
C SER A 6 -6.76 -16.76 -35.14
N PHE A 7 -5.94 -16.04 -34.39
CA PHE A 7 -6.10 -15.84 -32.95
C PHE A 7 -7.18 -14.77 -32.70
N ILE A 8 -8.37 -15.18 -32.23
CA ILE A 8 -9.40 -14.24 -31.78
C ILE A 8 -9.06 -13.80 -30.36
N LYS A 9 -8.77 -12.51 -30.18
CA LYS A 9 -8.74 -11.85 -28.87
C LYS A 9 -10.18 -11.72 -28.38
N GLY A 10 -10.57 -12.54 -27.40
CA GLY A 10 -11.81 -12.36 -26.64
C GLY A 10 -11.46 -12.12 -25.17
N ASP A 11 -12.09 -11.12 -24.55
CA ASP A 11 -12.04 -10.89 -23.11
C ASP A 11 -12.77 -12.02 -22.39
N TRP A 12 -12.07 -12.70 -21.47
CA TRP A 12 -12.63 -13.77 -20.66
C TRP A 12 -13.03 -13.20 -19.30
N SER A 13 -14.30 -12.86 -19.13
CA SER A 13 -14.87 -12.59 -17.80
C SER A 13 -15.25 -13.93 -17.14
N PHE A 14 -14.61 -14.24 -16.02
CA PHE A 14 -14.87 -15.44 -15.23
C PHE A 14 -16.13 -15.21 -14.38
N LEU A 15 -17.19 -15.97 -14.64
CA LEU A 15 -18.38 -16.00 -13.76
C LEU A 15 -18.25 -17.19 -12.81
N GLU A 16 -18.35 -16.92 -11.51
CA GLU A 16 -18.42 -17.93 -10.45
C GLU A 16 -19.65 -18.82 -10.68
N GLY A 17 -19.42 -20.13 -10.80
CA GLY A 17 -20.46 -21.15 -10.83
C GLY A 17 -20.43 -21.97 -9.55
N THR A 18 -21.52 -21.95 -8.79
CA THR A 18 -21.69 -22.84 -7.62
C THR A 18 -22.10 -24.24 -8.08
N CYS A 19 -21.41 -25.25 -7.55
CA CYS A 19 -21.70 -26.66 -7.79
C CYS A 19 -22.85 -27.14 -6.89
N LEU A 20 -24.06 -27.21 -7.44
CA LEU A 20 -25.09 -28.11 -6.91
C LEU A 20 -25.54 -29.07 -8.03
N ASN A 21 -25.44 -30.37 -7.75
CA ASN A 21 -25.82 -31.50 -8.61
C ASN A 21 -25.11 -31.61 -9.96
N SER A 22 -23.92 -32.23 -9.96
CA SER A 22 -23.35 -33.08 -11.05
C SER A 22 -23.43 -32.59 -12.51
N LYS A 23 -23.65 -31.30 -12.75
CA LYS A 23 -23.81 -30.70 -14.08
C LYS A 23 -23.06 -29.38 -14.09
N VAL A 24 -21.80 -29.43 -14.49
CA VAL A 24 -21.01 -28.22 -14.74
C VAL A 24 -21.45 -27.68 -16.10
N THR A 25 -22.15 -26.56 -16.11
CA THR A 25 -22.60 -25.91 -17.35
C THR A 25 -21.70 -24.69 -17.57
N VAL A 26 -20.71 -24.81 -18.45
CA VAL A 26 -19.87 -23.68 -18.85
C VAL A 26 -20.63 -22.90 -19.94
N LYS A 27 -21.21 -21.75 -19.59
CA LYS A 27 -21.77 -20.83 -20.59
C LYS A 27 -20.64 -20.03 -21.22
N CYS A 28 -20.19 -20.45 -22.40
CA CYS A 28 -19.39 -19.59 -23.28
C CYS A 28 -20.34 -18.63 -24.01
N THR A 29 -20.14 -17.32 -23.86
CA THR A 29 -20.80 -16.30 -24.69
C THR A 29 -20.13 -16.28 -26.07
N GLY A 30 -20.55 -17.24 -26.89
CA GLY A 30 -20.16 -17.43 -28.27
C GLY A 30 -20.87 -18.67 -28.79
N THR A 31 -21.77 -18.50 -29.75
CA THR A 31 -22.73 -19.51 -30.19
C THR A 31 -22.03 -20.67 -30.91
N LEU A 32 -21.61 -21.68 -30.15
CA LEU A 32 -21.26 -23.01 -30.69
C LEU A 32 -22.17 -24.04 -30.02
N HIS A 33 -23.20 -24.45 -30.73
CA HIS A 33 -24.14 -25.48 -30.27
C HIS A 33 -23.52 -26.85 -30.54
N VAL A 34 -22.88 -27.46 -29.54
CA VAL A 34 -22.46 -28.86 -29.57
C VAL A 34 -23.37 -29.64 -28.63
N CYS A 35 -24.34 -30.36 -29.19
CA CYS A 35 -25.25 -31.22 -28.44
C CYS A 35 -24.80 -32.68 -28.61
N GLY A 36 -23.99 -33.16 -27.67
CA GLY A 36 -23.57 -34.57 -27.58
C GLY A 36 -23.77 -35.08 -26.16
N SER A 37 -24.59 -36.12 -26.01
CA SER A 37 -24.80 -36.81 -24.74
C SER A 37 -23.74 -37.91 -24.59
N VAL A 38 -22.70 -37.66 -23.80
CA VAL A 38 -21.66 -38.67 -23.52
C VAL A 38 -22.04 -39.44 -22.26
N HIS A 39 -22.35 -40.73 -22.40
CA HIS A 39 -22.52 -41.64 -21.27
C HIS A 39 -21.14 -42.15 -20.83
N ILE A 40 -20.62 -41.60 -19.73
CA ILE A 40 -19.28 -41.92 -19.19
C ILE A 40 -19.43 -42.90 -18.02
N SER A 41 -18.84 -44.08 -18.15
CA SER A 41 -18.75 -45.11 -17.10
C SER A 41 -17.98 -44.60 -15.88
N ARG A 42 -18.40 -44.99 -14.66
CA ARG A 42 -17.92 -44.40 -13.39
C ARG A 42 -16.40 -44.42 -13.19
N GLU A 43 -15.69 -45.38 -13.78
CA GLU A 43 -14.24 -45.60 -13.64
C GLU A 43 -13.41 -44.71 -14.59
N GLN A 44 -14.06 -44.11 -15.59
CA GLN A 44 -13.43 -43.22 -16.58
C GLN A 44 -13.44 -41.74 -16.16
N ARG A 45 -14.16 -41.42 -15.09
CA ARG A 45 -14.33 -40.03 -14.60
C ARG A 45 -13.09 -39.46 -13.92
N ASP A 46 -12.26 -40.30 -13.32
CA ASP A 46 -11.06 -39.83 -12.60
C ASP A 46 -9.97 -39.37 -13.58
N TYR A 47 -9.82 -40.05 -14.72
CA TYR A 47 -8.88 -39.65 -15.78
C TYR A 47 -9.33 -38.39 -16.51
N GLU A 48 -10.65 -38.20 -16.70
CA GLU A 48 -11.18 -36.99 -17.32
C GLU A 48 -11.01 -35.76 -16.43
N LEU A 49 -11.27 -35.89 -15.12
CA LEU A 49 -11.01 -34.81 -14.16
C LEU A 49 -9.53 -34.44 -14.12
N LEU A 50 -8.63 -35.43 -14.09
CA LEU A 50 -7.19 -35.19 -14.12
C LEU A 50 -6.76 -34.47 -15.39
N ASN A 51 -7.28 -34.86 -16.56
CA ASN A 51 -6.97 -34.23 -17.84
C ASN A 51 -7.49 -32.79 -17.91
N VAL A 52 -8.67 -32.51 -17.36
CA VAL A 52 -9.21 -31.15 -17.29
C VAL A 52 -8.34 -30.28 -16.37
N VAL A 53 -7.97 -30.78 -15.19
CA VAL A 53 -7.08 -30.06 -14.26
C VAL A 53 -5.69 -29.83 -14.89
N LEU A 54 -5.09 -30.84 -15.53
CA LEU A 54 -3.82 -30.72 -16.24
C LEU A 54 -3.91 -29.77 -17.42
N PHE A 55 -5.05 -29.70 -18.11
CA PHE A 55 -5.29 -28.75 -19.20
C PHE A 55 -5.33 -27.31 -18.68
N PHE A 56 -6.06 -27.06 -17.59
CA PHE A 56 -6.09 -25.73 -16.97
C PHE A 56 -4.74 -25.35 -16.36
N ALA A 57 -4.06 -26.27 -15.69
CA ALA A 57 -2.70 -26.06 -15.19
C ALA A 57 -1.74 -25.77 -16.34
N GLY A 58 -1.80 -26.53 -17.43
CA GLY A 58 -1.00 -26.31 -18.63
C GLY A 58 -1.27 -24.95 -19.28
N ARG A 59 -2.54 -24.55 -19.38
CA ARG A 59 -2.94 -23.25 -19.93
C ARG A 59 -2.52 -22.09 -19.03
N PHE A 60 -2.57 -22.27 -17.72
CA PHE A 60 -2.10 -21.30 -16.73
C PHE A 60 -0.57 -21.15 -16.76
N LEU A 61 0.16 -22.27 -16.86
CA LEU A 61 1.62 -22.29 -17.01
C LEU A 61 2.09 -21.70 -18.36
N GLN A 62 1.23 -21.73 -19.39
CA GLN A 62 1.46 -21.08 -20.68
C GLN A 62 1.13 -19.57 -20.67
N GLY A 63 0.56 -19.05 -19.58
CA GLY A 63 0.28 -17.62 -19.46
C GLY A 63 1.56 -16.79 -19.48
N GLN A 64 1.65 -15.82 -20.41
CA GLN A 64 2.81 -14.92 -20.51
C GLN A 64 3.09 -14.17 -19.19
N GLY A 65 2.04 -13.82 -18.44
CA GLY A 65 2.17 -13.12 -17.16
C GLY A 65 2.90 -13.94 -16.11
N LEU A 66 2.60 -15.25 -16.02
CA LEU A 66 3.24 -16.14 -15.06
C LEU A 66 4.72 -16.32 -15.39
N GLN A 67 5.07 -16.49 -16.67
CA GLN A 67 6.46 -16.61 -17.11
C GLN A 67 7.28 -15.36 -16.79
N ILE A 68 6.73 -14.16 -17.02
CA ILE A 68 7.38 -12.89 -16.69
C ILE A 68 7.52 -12.75 -15.17
N SER A 69 6.50 -13.10 -14.39
CA SER A 69 6.53 -13.03 -12.93
C SER A 69 7.56 -13.99 -12.34
N LEU A 70 7.63 -15.23 -12.83
CA LEU A 70 8.60 -16.23 -12.39
C LEU A 70 10.03 -15.83 -12.77
N LEU A 71 10.23 -15.28 -13.97
CA LEU A 71 11.53 -14.80 -14.41
C LEU A 71 11.97 -13.56 -13.60
N SER A 72 11.05 -12.66 -13.28
CA SER A 72 11.34 -11.50 -12.41
C SER A 72 11.68 -11.94 -10.98
N ALA A 73 10.93 -12.89 -10.42
CA ALA A 73 11.21 -13.44 -9.10
C ALA A 73 12.56 -14.19 -9.06
N ALA A 74 12.85 -14.98 -10.11
CA ALA A 74 14.13 -15.67 -10.24
C ALA A 74 15.30 -14.69 -10.37
N SER A 75 15.15 -13.61 -11.15
CA SER A 75 16.17 -12.56 -11.24
C SER A 75 16.43 -11.90 -9.89
N LYS A 76 15.38 -11.61 -9.11
CA LYS A 76 15.54 -11.05 -7.76
C LYS A 76 16.22 -12.02 -6.79
N ALA A 77 15.92 -13.32 -6.92
CA ALA A 77 16.58 -14.35 -6.13
C ALA A 77 18.07 -14.48 -6.51
N ASP A 78 18.39 -14.43 -7.80
CA ASP A 78 19.77 -14.44 -8.30
C ASP A 78 20.55 -13.21 -7.79
N ASP A 79 19.95 -12.01 -7.84
CA ASP A 79 20.56 -10.78 -7.31
C ASP A 79 20.81 -10.88 -5.79
N GLY A 80 19.86 -11.46 -5.05
CA GLY A 80 19.97 -11.66 -3.60
C GLY A 80 21.01 -12.69 -3.17
N LEU A 81 21.29 -13.69 -4.01
CA LEU A 81 22.31 -14.71 -3.72
C LEU A 81 23.74 -14.19 -3.94
N GLY A 82 23.93 -13.10 -4.70
CA GLY A 82 25.24 -12.47 -4.89
C GLY A 82 26.29 -13.34 -5.58
N LEU A 83 25.89 -14.48 -6.16
CA LEU A 83 26.79 -15.46 -6.77
C LEU A 83 27.36 -14.99 -8.12
N GLY A 84 26.92 -13.83 -8.63
CA GLY A 84 27.36 -13.25 -9.92
C GLY A 84 26.90 -14.05 -11.15
N VAL A 85 26.28 -15.21 -10.96
CA VAL A 85 25.79 -16.10 -12.02
C VAL A 85 24.28 -16.31 -11.83
N PRO A 86 23.45 -16.04 -12.85
CA PRO A 86 22.00 -16.10 -12.74
C PRO A 86 21.46 -17.54 -12.86
N PHE A 87 21.70 -18.36 -11.85
CA PHE A 87 21.37 -19.79 -11.88
C PHE A 87 19.85 -20.05 -11.92
N CYS A 88 19.08 -19.35 -11.08
CA CYS A 88 17.63 -19.52 -11.03
C CYS A 88 16.96 -19.07 -12.32
N SER A 89 17.41 -17.95 -12.90
CA SER A 89 16.91 -17.44 -14.16
C SER A 89 17.16 -18.41 -15.31
N VAL A 90 18.35 -19.02 -15.38
CA VAL A 90 18.69 -20.02 -16.41
C VAL A 90 17.83 -21.27 -16.27
N LEU A 91 17.57 -21.74 -15.05
CA LEU A 91 16.67 -22.88 -14.83
C LEU A 91 15.25 -22.58 -15.28
N VAL A 92 14.69 -21.41 -14.91
CA VAL A 92 13.34 -21.02 -15.35
C VAL A 92 13.29 -20.91 -16.88
N GLN A 93 14.32 -20.37 -17.52
CA GLN A 93 14.40 -20.31 -18.99
C GLN A 93 14.44 -21.71 -19.61
N ALA A 94 15.21 -22.65 -19.05
CA ALA A 94 15.33 -24.01 -19.56
C ALA A 94 14.01 -24.80 -19.48
N PHE A 95 13.21 -24.59 -18.43
CA PHE A 95 11.95 -25.30 -18.24
C PHE A 95 10.76 -24.68 -18.99
N PHE A 96 10.72 -23.34 -19.10
CA PHE A 96 9.52 -22.64 -19.58
C PHE A 96 9.63 -22.08 -21.01
N ILE A 97 10.84 -21.88 -21.54
CA ILE A 97 11.04 -21.27 -22.86
C ILE A 97 11.41 -22.35 -23.88
N ARG A 98 10.40 -22.97 -24.49
CA ARG A 98 10.59 -23.97 -25.54
C ARG A 98 10.88 -23.39 -26.93
N ASN A 99 10.53 -22.12 -27.18
CA ASN A 99 10.64 -21.49 -28.50
C ASN A 99 11.55 -20.25 -28.48
N LYS A 100 12.46 -20.14 -29.45
CA LYS A 100 13.36 -18.98 -29.61
C LYS A 100 12.61 -17.66 -29.79
N ARG A 101 11.44 -17.69 -30.45
CA ARG A 101 10.62 -16.49 -30.64
C ARG A 101 10.04 -15.97 -29.32
N ASP A 102 9.66 -16.87 -28.41
CA ASP A 102 9.13 -16.51 -27.10
C ASP A 102 10.21 -15.91 -26.21
N MET A 103 11.44 -16.43 -26.31
CA MET A 103 12.60 -15.85 -25.61
C MET A 103 12.83 -14.38 -25.98
N ILE A 104 12.82 -14.06 -27.28
CA ILE A 104 13.03 -12.69 -27.77
C ILE A 104 11.91 -11.77 -27.29
N ASN A 105 10.65 -12.22 -27.35
CA ASN A 105 9.50 -11.45 -26.89
C ASN A 105 9.56 -11.18 -25.38
N ILE A 106 9.95 -12.18 -24.58
CA ILE A 106 10.11 -12.03 -23.12
C ILE A 106 11.25 -11.06 -22.80
N GLN A 107 12.39 -11.19 -23.47
CA GLN A 107 13.53 -10.28 -23.29
C GLN A 107 13.16 -8.84 -23.65
N LEU A 108 12.43 -8.64 -24.75
CA LEU A 108 11.98 -7.32 -25.18
C LEU A 108 11.02 -6.70 -24.16
N LYS A 109 10.04 -7.47 -23.64
CA LYS A 109 9.16 -7.02 -22.56
C LYS A 109 9.92 -6.70 -21.28
N LEU A 110 10.91 -7.51 -20.91
CA LEU A 110 11.72 -7.28 -19.72
C LEU A 110 12.54 -5.99 -19.86
N LEU A 111 13.12 -5.73 -21.03
CA LEU A 111 13.81 -4.47 -21.33
C LEU A 111 12.86 -3.26 -21.32
N GLN A 112 11.64 -3.41 -21.84
CA GLN A 112 10.62 -2.36 -21.74
C GLN A 112 10.27 -2.06 -20.29
N MET A 113 10.00 -3.08 -19.47
CA MET A 113 9.73 -2.89 -18.03
C MET A 113 10.90 -2.23 -17.30
N LYS A 114 12.15 -2.62 -17.60
CA LYS A 114 13.34 -1.98 -17.02
C LYS A 114 13.48 -0.52 -17.44
N LYS A 115 13.15 -0.20 -18.70
CA LYS A 115 13.13 1.17 -19.19
C LYS A 115 12.07 1.99 -18.46
N ASP A 116 10.85 1.46 -18.34
CA ASP A 116 9.74 2.13 -17.66
C ASP A 116 10.05 2.35 -16.16
N GLU A 117 10.69 1.37 -15.50
CA GLU A 117 11.15 1.50 -14.12
C GLU A 117 12.24 2.58 -13.98
N ALA A 118 13.20 2.61 -14.90
CA ALA A 118 14.24 3.65 -14.92
C ALA A 118 13.65 5.04 -15.18
N GLU A 119 12.67 5.16 -16.07
CA GLU A 119 11.96 6.41 -16.34
C GLU A 119 11.14 6.89 -15.13
N LYS A 120 10.45 5.96 -14.45
CA LYS A 120 9.77 6.26 -13.19
C LYS A 120 10.74 6.78 -12.13
N ARG A 121 11.88 6.11 -11.94
CA ARG A 121 12.92 6.57 -11.01
C ARG A 121 13.48 7.95 -11.38
N ARG A 122 13.64 8.24 -12.67
CA ARG A 122 14.07 9.57 -13.13
C ARG A 122 13.02 10.63 -12.76
N LEU A 123 11.74 10.36 -12.98
CA LEU A 123 10.66 11.29 -12.62
C LEU A 123 10.56 11.51 -11.11
N GLU A 124 10.72 10.45 -10.30
CA GLU A 124 10.77 10.55 -8.83
C GLU A 124 11.94 11.43 -8.38
N ALA A 125 13.14 11.21 -8.93
CA ALA A 125 14.32 12.04 -8.62
C ALA A 125 14.18 13.50 -9.10
N GLU A 126 13.57 13.74 -10.26
CA GLU A 126 13.27 15.10 -10.75
C GLU A 126 12.25 15.82 -9.85
N ALA A 127 11.25 15.09 -9.33
CA ALA A 127 10.29 15.65 -8.37
C ALA A 127 10.96 15.99 -7.03
N GLU A 128 11.85 15.11 -6.53
CA GLU A 128 12.63 15.35 -5.32
C GLU A 128 13.55 16.58 -5.48
N LEU A 129 14.26 16.69 -6.60
CA LEU A 129 15.09 17.87 -6.91
C LEU A 129 14.28 19.16 -6.94
N LYS A 130 13.07 19.16 -7.51
CA LYS A 130 12.19 20.34 -7.49
C LYS A 130 11.75 20.70 -6.08
N SER A 131 11.46 19.71 -5.23
CA SER A 131 11.10 19.98 -3.83
C SER A 131 12.26 20.58 -3.03
N LEU A 132 13.48 20.08 -3.26
CA LEU A 132 14.70 20.62 -2.64
C LEU A 132 15.01 22.04 -3.13
N GLN A 133 14.84 22.31 -4.43
CA GLN A 133 14.97 23.67 -4.96
C GLN A 133 13.97 24.63 -4.31
N GLY A 134 12.72 24.21 -4.13
CA GLY A 134 11.73 25.00 -3.39
C GLY A 134 12.16 25.29 -1.95
N HIS A 135 12.73 24.29 -1.26
CA HIS A 135 13.28 24.49 0.08
C HIS A 135 14.47 25.46 0.09
N GLU A 136 15.42 25.34 -0.84
CA GLU A 136 16.55 26.26 -0.96
C GLU A 136 16.10 27.70 -1.23
N GLU A 137 15.10 27.91 -2.08
CA GLU A 137 14.53 29.24 -2.35
C GLU A 137 13.88 29.83 -1.08
N THR A 138 13.09 29.03 -0.35
CA THR A 138 12.46 29.48 0.90
C THR A 138 13.49 29.81 1.98
N SER A 139 14.48 28.95 2.20
CA SER A 139 15.55 29.21 3.17
C SER A 139 16.44 30.39 2.75
N GLY A 140 16.69 30.56 1.45
CA GLY A 140 17.41 31.71 0.92
C GLY A 140 16.66 33.03 1.19
N ALA A 141 15.34 33.04 0.99
CA ALA A 141 14.50 34.18 1.31
C ALA A 141 14.48 34.50 2.82
N GLU A 142 14.42 33.49 3.68
CA GLU A 142 14.50 33.65 5.14
C GLU A 142 15.85 34.21 5.58
N VAL A 143 16.96 33.71 5.05
CA VAL A 143 18.31 34.23 5.34
C VAL A 143 18.42 35.68 4.88
N GLN A 144 17.90 36.01 3.70
CA GLN A 144 17.91 37.39 3.21
C GLN A 144 17.05 38.31 4.07
N ALA A 145 15.87 37.85 4.50
CA ALA A 145 15.01 38.59 5.41
C ALA A 145 15.70 38.83 6.77
N LEU A 146 16.35 37.81 7.34
CA LEU A 146 17.13 37.95 8.57
C LEU A 146 18.31 38.92 8.41
N GLN A 147 19.02 38.88 7.29
CA GLN A 147 20.09 39.83 7.00
C GLN A 147 19.58 41.27 6.89
N GLN A 148 18.41 41.48 6.27
CA GLN A 148 17.76 42.79 6.22
C GLN A 148 17.33 43.26 7.62
N SER A 149 16.75 42.38 8.44
CA SER A 149 16.39 42.69 9.82
C SER A 149 17.63 43.08 10.64
N LEU A 150 18.73 42.34 10.52
CA LEU A 150 19.99 42.67 11.20
C LEU A 150 20.54 44.03 10.77
N GLN A 151 20.46 44.38 9.48
CA GLN A 151 20.87 45.70 9.00
C GLN A 151 19.98 46.82 9.53
N GLN A 152 18.67 46.57 9.65
CA GLN A 152 17.73 47.53 10.25
C GLN A 152 17.98 47.70 11.76
N GLU A 153 18.23 46.61 12.48
CA GLU A 153 18.56 46.63 13.91
C GLU A 153 19.92 47.28 14.19
N ALA A 154 20.91 47.10 13.33
CA ALA A 154 22.20 47.79 13.45
C ALA A 154 22.08 49.33 13.35
N GLY A 155 20.97 49.83 12.79
CA GLY A 155 20.64 51.26 12.76
C GLY A 155 19.83 51.76 13.95
N LYS A 156 19.30 50.88 14.81
CA LYS A 156 18.52 51.25 16.00
C LYS A 156 19.45 51.51 17.19
N ASP A 157 19.07 52.47 18.04
CA ASP A 157 19.81 52.81 19.24
C ASP A 157 19.69 51.70 20.30
N HIS A 158 20.78 51.40 21.02
CA HIS A 158 20.88 50.23 21.90
C HIS A 158 19.79 50.19 23.00
N GLU A 159 19.33 51.37 23.43
CA GLU A 159 18.28 51.51 24.45
C GLU A 159 16.89 51.11 23.93
N GLN A 160 16.62 51.26 22.63
CA GLN A 160 15.35 50.83 22.01
C GLN A 160 15.30 49.30 21.86
N LEU A 161 16.43 48.67 21.53
CA LEU A 161 16.54 47.21 21.42
C LEU A 161 16.26 46.51 22.75
N LEU A 162 16.72 47.08 23.88
CA LEU A 162 16.46 46.52 25.21
C LEU A 162 14.97 46.56 25.56
N LYS A 163 14.26 47.64 25.25
CA LYS A 163 12.81 47.75 25.47
C LYS A 163 12.02 46.77 24.60
N GLU A 164 12.36 46.66 23.31
CA GLU A 164 11.74 45.68 22.41
C GLU A 164 11.98 44.24 22.91
N GLN A 165 13.17 43.93 23.45
CA GLN A 165 13.48 42.62 24.00
C GLN A 165 12.68 42.29 25.27
N GLU A 166 12.50 43.27 26.17
CA GLU A 166 11.68 43.10 27.38
C GLU A 166 10.21 42.84 27.02
N GLU A 167 9.63 43.61 26.09
CA GLU A 167 8.26 43.40 25.62
C GLU A 167 8.07 42.04 24.93
N HIS A 168 9.04 41.62 24.11
CA HIS A 168 9.01 40.29 23.48
C HIS A 168 9.11 39.17 24.52
N ARG A 169 9.97 39.32 25.52
CA ARG A 169 10.10 38.34 26.60
C ARG A 169 8.79 38.21 27.39
N GLU A 170 8.13 39.32 27.69
CA GLU A 170 6.85 39.31 28.40
C GLU A 170 5.74 38.63 27.57
N LYS A 171 5.68 38.89 26.26
CA LYS A 171 4.74 38.20 25.35
C LYS A 171 4.99 36.69 25.29
N VAL A 172 6.24 36.27 25.12
CA VAL A 172 6.60 34.84 25.05
C VAL A 172 6.25 34.13 26.37
N LEU A 173 6.49 34.77 27.51
CA LEU A 173 6.10 34.23 28.80
C LEU A 173 4.56 34.11 28.92
N GLY A 174 3.81 35.12 28.48
CA GLY A 174 2.36 35.09 28.47
C GLY A 174 1.77 34.00 27.56
N GLU A 175 2.32 33.82 26.35
CA GLU A 175 1.92 32.75 25.43
C GLU A 175 2.27 31.37 25.99
N ALA A 176 3.47 31.22 26.58
CA ALA A 176 3.86 29.98 27.23
C ALA A 176 2.91 29.63 28.38
N GLU A 177 2.54 30.59 29.23
CA GLU A 177 1.56 30.40 30.30
C GLU A 177 0.20 29.93 29.77
N GLN A 178 -0.28 30.48 28.66
CA GLN A 178 -1.52 30.02 28.02
C GLN A 178 -1.41 28.58 27.51
N VAL A 179 -0.30 28.23 26.85
CA VAL A 179 -0.05 26.86 26.38
C VAL A 179 0.03 25.89 27.55
N PHE A 180 0.73 26.25 28.63
CA PHE A 180 0.78 25.43 29.85
C PHE A 180 -0.58 25.29 30.51
N GLY A 181 -1.40 26.36 30.53
CA GLY A 181 -2.77 26.32 31.01
C GLY A 181 -3.63 25.33 30.20
N LEU A 182 -3.58 25.41 28.87
CA LEU A 182 -4.29 24.47 27.97
C LEU A 182 -3.79 23.03 28.12
N LEU A 183 -2.48 22.84 28.24
CA LEU A 183 -1.88 21.52 28.42
C LEU A 183 -2.30 20.91 29.77
N ASN A 184 -2.33 21.71 30.83
CA ASN A 184 -2.77 21.28 32.15
C ASN A 184 -4.27 20.93 32.16
N GLU A 185 -5.11 21.72 31.49
CA GLU A 185 -6.53 21.39 31.34
C GLU A 185 -6.76 20.12 30.51
N ARG A 186 -6.00 19.93 29.43
CA ARG A 186 -6.01 18.67 28.65
C ARG A 186 -5.53 17.48 29.48
N ALA A 187 -4.47 17.66 30.27
CA ALA A 187 -3.97 16.62 31.16
C ALA A 187 -5.01 16.25 32.22
N LYS A 188 -5.69 17.23 32.86
CA LYS A 188 -6.79 16.96 33.79
C LYS A 188 -7.95 16.22 33.13
N LYS A 189 -8.36 16.61 31.92
CA LYS A 189 -9.41 15.92 31.17
C LYS A 189 -9.01 14.49 30.85
N ALA A 190 -7.79 14.28 30.35
CA ALA A 190 -7.25 12.96 30.07
C ALA A 190 -7.17 12.08 31.34
N SER A 191 -6.77 12.65 32.47
CA SER A 191 -6.76 11.95 33.76
C SER A 191 -8.18 11.60 34.22
N ALA A 192 -9.14 12.52 34.12
CA ALA A 192 -10.53 12.25 34.49
C ALA A 192 -11.19 11.19 33.56
N GLU A 193 -10.88 11.23 32.27
CA GLU A 193 -11.32 10.22 31.30
C GLU A 193 -10.68 8.86 31.57
N ALA A 194 -9.39 8.84 31.91
CA ALA A 194 -8.69 7.62 32.30
C ALA A 194 -9.28 7.02 33.59
N GLU A 195 -9.57 7.85 34.60
CA GLU A 195 -10.24 7.41 35.84
C GLU A 195 -11.65 6.86 35.55
N ALA A 196 -12.42 7.52 34.69
CA ALA A 196 -13.73 7.05 34.28
C ALA A 196 -13.65 5.73 33.50
N GLN A 197 -12.65 5.55 32.64
CA GLN A 197 -12.41 4.29 31.93
C GLN A 197 -11.99 3.17 32.88
N VAL A 198 -11.10 3.44 33.84
CA VAL A 198 -10.70 2.48 34.87
C VAL A 198 -11.90 2.06 35.71
N LYS A 199 -12.75 3.01 36.12
CA LYS A 199 -13.96 2.70 36.87
C LYS A 199 -14.95 1.84 36.06
N LYS A 200 -15.13 2.11 34.77
CA LYS A 200 -15.92 1.23 33.87
C LYS A 200 -15.32 -0.17 33.76
N TRP A 201 -13.99 -0.29 33.78
CA TRP A 201 -13.34 -1.60 33.81
C TRP A 201 -13.55 -2.34 35.13
N GLU A 202 -13.55 -1.63 36.27
CA GLU A 202 -13.86 -2.18 37.59
C GLU A 202 -15.32 -2.62 37.73
N GLU A 203 -16.26 -1.91 37.10
CA GLU A 203 -17.70 -2.22 37.14
C GLU A 203 -18.11 -3.43 36.26
N GLY A 204 -17.18 -4.00 35.48
CA GLY A 204 -17.35 -5.34 34.90
C GLY A 204 -17.13 -5.48 33.40
N ASP A 205 -17.03 -4.38 32.64
CA ASP A 205 -16.86 -4.44 31.17
C ASP A 205 -15.40 -4.65 30.71
N GLY A 206 -14.41 -4.57 31.62
CA GLY A 206 -12.97 -4.66 31.29
C GLY A 206 -12.19 -5.76 32.03
N GLY A 207 -12.83 -6.49 32.93
CA GLY A 207 -12.16 -7.44 33.83
C GLY A 207 -11.41 -8.56 33.10
N GLU A 208 -11.90 -9.01 31.95
CA GLU A 208 -11.26 -10.11 31.20
C GLU A 208 -9.88 -9.73 30.64
N LEU A 209 -9.68 -8.50 30.16
CA LEU A 209 -8.41 -8.07 29.58
C LEU A 209 -7.35 -7.86 30.67
N LEU A 210 -7.73 -7.24 31.80
CA LEU A 210 -6.83 -7.07 32.95
C LEU A 210 -6.50 -8.41 33.61
N GLN A 211 -7.45 -9.35 33.66
CA GLN A 211 -7.21 -10.70 34.13
C GLN A 211 -6.31 -11.49 33.17
N ALA A 212 -6.45 -11.32 31.85
CA ALA A 212 -5.54 -11.91 30.86
C ALA A 212 -4.12 -11.29 30.94
N MET A 213 -4.00 -9.97 31.12
CA MET A 213 -2.74 -9.28 31.33
C MET A 213 -2.01 -9.76 32.60
N SER A 214 -2.73 -9.88 33.73
CA SER A 214 -2.13 -10.37 34.98
C SER A 214 -1.72 -11.85 34.93
N ARG A 215 -2.30 -12.65 34.02
CA ARG A 215 -1.88 -14.03 33.73
C ARG A 215 -0.78 -14.15 32.67
N GLY A 216 -0.31 -13.03 32.10
CA GLY A 216 0.69 -13.03 31.02
C GLY A 216 0.14 -13.38 29.63
N GLU A 217 -1.17 -13.56 29.49
CA GLU A 217 -1.88 -13.84 28.23
C GLU A 217 -2.34 -12.56 27.51
N GLY A 218 -1.97 -11.38 28.03
CA GLY A 218 -2.41 -10.09 27.52
C GLY A 218 -2.16 -9.90 26.03
N ALA A 219 -0.99 -10.31 25.53
CA ALA A 219 -0.63 -10.17 24.11
C ALA A 219 -1.54 -11.00 23.18
N ALA A 220 -1.91 -12.22 23.57
CA ALA A 220 -2.77 -13.09 22.78
C ALA A 220 -4.23 -12.59 22.74
N LYS A 221 -4.75 -12.13 23.88
CA LYS A 221 -6.10 -11.55 23.97
C LYS A 221 -6.18 -10.20 23.24
N LEU A 222 -5.12 -9.39 23.28
CA LEU A 222 -5.00 -8.16 22.50
C LEU A 222 -4.99 -8.47 21.00
N GLN A 223 -4.21 -9.47 20.56
CA GLN A 223 -4.18 -9.90 19.17
C GLN A 223 -5.53 -10.47 18.69
N GLN A 224 -6.29 -11.13 19.57
CA GLN A 224 -7.64 -11.60 19.27
C GLN A 224 -8.64 -10.44 19.11
N MET A 225 -8.57 -9.42 19.97
CA MET A 225 -9.40 -8.22 19.84
C MET A 225 -9.03 -7.43 18.57
N LEU A 226 -7.73 -7.26 18.31
CA LEU A 226 -7.25 -6.61 17.09
C LEU A 226 -7.62 -7.42 15.83
N GLY A 227 -7.69 -8.75 15.91
CA GLY A 227 -8.17 -9.60 14.81
C GLY A 227 -9.67 -9.51 14.54
N GLN A 228 -10.48 -9.10 15.53
CA GLN A 228 -11.92 -8.82 15.35
C GLN A 228 -12.19 -7.37 14.92
N VAL A 229 -11.23 -6.48 15.16
CA VAL A 229 -11.29 -5.11 14.66
C VAL A 229 -11.03 -5.14 13.16
N ASP A 230 -12.07 -4.92 12.37
CA ASP A 230 -11.95 -4.76 10.93
C ASP A 230 -11.25 -3.42 10.63
N TYR A 231 -9.91 -3.46 10.62
CA TYR A 231 -9.05 -2.32 10.31
C TYR A 231 -9.41 -1.65 8.98
N ARG A 232 -10.02 -2.40 8.06
CA ARG A 232 -10.43 -1.88 6.75
C ARG A 232 -11.62 -0.93 6.88
N GLY A 233 -12.54 -1.20 7.81
CA GLY A 233 -13.64 -0.32 8.16
C GLY A 233 -13.14 0.96 8.84
N MET A 234 -12.34 0.83 9.91
CA MET A 234 -11.83 1.99 10.65
C MET A 234 -10.92 2.88 9.81
N ALA A 235 -10.06 2.33 8.95
CA ALA A 235 -9.24 3.14 8.05
C ALA A 235 -10.10 3.99 7.10
N SER A 236 -11.26 3.48 6.67
CA SER A 236 -12.18 4.25 5.83
C SER A 236 -12.89 5.38 6.60
N GLU A 237 -13.25 5.15 7.86
CA GLU A 237 -13.85 6.18 8.72
C GLU A 237 -12.86 7.28 9.08
N TYR A 238 -11.62 6.93 9.44
CA TYR A 238 -10.56 7.91 9.68
C TYR A 238 -10.21 8.71 8.42
N ALA A 239 -10.20 8.08 7.24
CA ALA A 239 -10.01 8.79 5.98
C ALA A 239 -11.15 9.77 5.70
N ALA A 240 -12.41 9.38 5.94
CA ALA A 240 -13.57 10.26 5.79
C ALA A 240 -13.55 11.43 6.79
N GLN A 241 -13.19 11.17 8.05
CA GLN A 241 -13.08 12.20 9.09
C GLN A 241 -11.93 13.17 8.81
N ALA A 242 -10.78 12.68 8.34
CA ALA A 242 -9.66 13.53 7.93
C ALA A 242 -10.02 14.42 6.73
N GLN A 243 -10.81 13.92 5.78
CA GLN A 243 -11.34 14.72 4.67
C GLN A 243 -12.30 15.82 5.14
N GLN A 244 -13.16 15.54 6.12
CA GLN A 244 -14.03 16.57 6.72
C GLN A 244 -13.20 17.66 7.41
N MET A 245 -12.24 17.27 8.26
CA MET A 245 -11.38 18.25 8.94
C MET A 245 -10.55 19.10 7.97
N ALA A 246 -10.08 18.51 6.87
CA ALA A 246 -9.38 19.26 5.83
C ALA A 246 -10.28 20.27 5.11
N GLY A 247 -11.56 19.92 4.87
CA GLY A 247 -12.55 20.83 4.32
C GLY A 247 -12.86 22.00 5.26
N ASP A 248 -13.10 21.72 6.54
CA ASP A 248 -13.41 22.75 7.54
C ASP A 248 -12.27 23.78 7.71
N ILE A 249 -11.00 23.34 7.58
CA ILE A 249 -9.83 24.23 7.62
C ILE A 249 -9.76 25.12 6.38
N GLN A 250 -10.10 24.60 5.19
CA GLN A 250 -10.15 25.40 3.96
C GLN A 250 -11.26 26.45 4.02
N ASP A 251 -12.43 26.09 4.55
CA ASP A 251 -13.55 27.02 4.69
C ASP A 251 -13.25 28.12 5.73
N GLN A 252 -12.54 27.81 6.82
CA GLN A 252 -12.06 28.80 7.78
C GLN A 252 -10.98 29.73 7.22
N ALA A 253 -10.15 29.26 6.28
CA ALA A 253 -9.13 30.08 5.63
C ALA A 253 -9.70 30.99 4.53
N ALA A 254 -10.88 30.66 3.99
CA ALA A 254 -11.56 31.42 2.96
C ALA A 254 -12.52 32.51 3.50
N ALA A 255 -12.85 32.45 4.79
CA ALA A 255 -13.70 33.41 5.50
C ALA A 255 -12.89 34.54 6.16
#